data_AF-A0A956PFL4-F1
#
_entry.id   AF-A0A956PFL4-F1
#
_cell.length_a   1.000
_cell.length_b   1.000
_cell.length_c   1.000
_cell.angle_alpha   90.00
_cell.angle_beta   90.00
_cell.angle_gamma   90.00
#
_symmetry.space_group_name_H-M   'P 1'
#
loop_
_entity.id
_entity.type
_entity.pdbx_description
1 polymer ?
#
loop_
_entity_poly.entity_id
_entity_poly.type
_entity_poly.pdbx_seq_one_letter_code
_entity_poly.pdbx_strand_id
1 'polypeptide(L)'
;MSDSASSHPFSPVVVENPFPYYAALRERGPVHWIEWPGYFVVVSHAVALEVAGDTERFGSNLVALIYLDDEGAPAIFELPPGVPRAVDDVL
;
A
#
# COMPACT_ATOMS: atom_id res chain seq x y z
N MET A 1 18.25 15.23 13.62
CA MET A 1 17.97 13.80 13.87
C MET A 1 16.59 13.55 13.31
N SER A 2 16.49 13.10 12.05
CA SER A 2 15.19 12.74 11.50
C SER A 2 14.78 11.42 12.13
N ASP A 3 13.65 11.44 12.82
CA ASP A 3 13.08 10.26 13.45
C ASP A 3 12.67 9.26 12.36
N SER A 4 13.41 8.16 12.27
CA SER A 4 13.20 7.08 11.31
C SER A 4 11.86 6.37 11.50
N ALA A 5 11.16 6.59 12.62
CA ALA A 5 9.79 6.10 12.79
C ALA A 5 8.82 6.75 11.79
N SER A 6 9.02 8.03 11.44
CA SER A 6 8.09 8.76 10.55
C SER A 6 8.20 8.43 9.06
N SER A 7 9.20 7.65 8.64
CA SER A 7 9.48 7.36 7.22
C SER A 7 8.74 6.14 6.66
N HIS A 8 8.10 5.33 7.50
CA HIS A 8 7.45 4.08 7.08
C HIS A 8 5.91 4.19 7.17
N PRO A 9 5.17 3.80 6.12
CA PRO A 9 3.71 3.94 6.07
C PRO A 9 2.96 3.12 7.14
N PHE A 10 3.57 2.04 7.61
CA PHE A 10 2.99 1.17 8.65
C PHE A 10 3.60 1.38 10.04
N SER A 11 4.35 2.46 10.25
CA SER A 11 4.78 2.81 11.62
C SER A 11 3.57 3.22 12.47
N PRO A 12 3.58 2.98 13.80
CA PRO A 12 2.44 3.34 14.67
C PRO A 12 2.03 4.81 14.56
N VAL A 13 3.02 5.73 14.48
CA VAL A 13 2.77 7.18 14.37
C VAL A 13 2.09 7.54 13.03
N VAL A 14 2.49 6.90 11.93
CA VAL A 14 1.88 7.15 10.62
C VAL A 14 0.50 6.52 10.53
N VAL A 15 0.30 5.33 11.12
CA VAL A 15 -1.02 4.70 11.19
C VAL A 15 -2.01 5.53 12.01
N GLU A 16 -1.56 6.11 13.13
CA GLU A 16 -2.37 6.99 13.97
C GLU A 16 -2.72 8.31 13.27
N ASN A 17 -1.76 8.93 12.57
CA ASN A 17 -1.98 10.15 11.81
C ASN A 17 -1.21 10.14 10.47
N PRO A 18 -1.85 9.70 9.38
CA PRO A 18 -1.15 9.50 8.10
C PRO A 18 -1.02 10.77 7.26
N PHE A 19 -1.76 11.83 7.58
CA PHE A 19 -1.82 13.02 6.72
C PHE A 19 -0.49 13.76 6.56
N PRO A 20 0.33 13.95 7.61
CA PRO A 20 1.66 14.55 7.47
C PRO A 20 2.57 13.71 6.58
N TYR A 21 2.54 12.38 6.71
CA TYR A 21 3.32 11.47 5.88
C TYR A 21 2.94 11.58 4.40
N TYR A 22 1.63 11.56 4.08
CA TYR A 22 1.16 11.73 2.71
C TYR A 22 1.46 13.12 2.14
N ALA A 23 1.44 14.17 2.97
CA ALA A 23 1.83 15.51 2.54
C ALA A 23 3.30 15.56 2.12
N ALA A 24 4.20 15.02 2.94
CA ALA A 24 5.62 14.94 2.63
C ALA A 24 5.92 14.09 1.38
N LEU A 25 5.15 13.03 1.12
CA LEU A 25 5.24 12.29 -0.14
C LEU A 25 4.83 13.16 -1.33
N ARG A 26 3.66 13.80 -1.28
CA ARG A 26 3.17 14.65 -2.38
C ARG A 26 4.13 15.77 -2.77
N GLU A 27 4.86 16.35 -1.82
CA GLU A 27 5.90 17.35 -2.08
C GLU A 27 7.07 16.81 -2.90
N ARG A 28 7.38 15.51 -2.77
CA ARG A 28 8.47 14.83 -3.47
C ARG A 28 8.03 14.24 -4.82
N GLY A 29 6.74 13.98 -4.99
CA GLY A 29 6.20 13.45 -6.23
C GLY A 29 4.86 12.74 -6.07
N PRO A 30 4.27 12.24 -7.18
CA PRO A 30 2.96 11.60 -7.15
C PRO A 30 3.02 10.10 -6.80
N VAL A 31 4.16 9.44 -7.01
CA VAL A 31 4.35 8.00 -6.86
C VAL A 31 5.71 7.72 -6.22
N HIS A 32 5.74 6.81 -5.25
CA HIS A 32 6.95 6.44 -4.52
C HIS A 32 7.10 4.94 -4.41
N TRP A 33 8.33 4.45 -4.49
CA TRP A 33 8.68 3.08 -4.11
C TRP A 33 8.89 3.01 -2.59
N ILE A 34 8.30 2.00 -1.96
CA ILE A 34 8.50 1.68 -0.56
C ILE A 34 9.27 0.36 -0.49
N GLU A 35 10.49 0.39 0.06
CA GLU A 35 11.44 -0.74 0.02
C GLU A 35 10.90 -2.01 0.69
N TRP A 36 10.27 -1.87 1.85
CA TRP A 36 9.58 -2.95 2.53
C TRP A 36 8.11 -2.56 2.72
N PRO A 37 7.13 -3.40 2.34
CA PRO A 37 7.25 -4.72 1.72
C PRO A 37 7.60 -4.76 0.22
N GLY A 38 7.95 -3.64 -0.43
CA GLY A 38 8.33 -3.63 -1.85
C GLY A 38 7.14 -3.34 -2.78
N TYR A 39 6.59 -2.13 -2.68
CA TYR A 39 5.43 -1.73 -3.47
C TYR A 39 5.46 -0.24 -3.83
N PHE A 40 4.68 0.14 -4.84
CA PHE A 40 4.46 1.54 -5.19
C PHE A 40 3.28 2.13 -4.40
N VAL A 41 3.47 3.32 -3.85
CA VAL A 41 2.41 4.13 -3.25
C VAL A 41 2.09 5.30 -4.18
N VAL A 42 0.81 5.47 -4.48
CA VAL A 42 0.28 6.63 -5.22
C VAL A 42 -0.35 7.61 -4.22
N VAL A 43 0.14 8.86 -4.19
CA VAL A 43 -0.36 9.91 -3.28
C VAL A 43 -1.04 11.08 -3.99
N SER A 44 -1.01 11.08 -5.33
CA SER A 44 -1.70 12.06 -6.17
C SER A 44 -3.10 11.60 -6.52
N HIS A 45 -4.09 12.50 -6.37
CA HIS A 45 -5.47 12.22 -6.75
C HIS A 45 -5.62 11.89 -8.25
N ALA A 46 -4.95 12.64 -9.12
CA ALA A 46 -5.04 12.43 -10.57
C ALA A 46 -4.50 11.05 -10.98
N VAL A 47 -3.34 10.67 -10.43
CA VAL A 47 -2.71 9.36 -10.72
C VAL A 47 -3.50 8.22 -10.07
N ALA A 48 -4.06 8.43 -8.88
CA ALA A 48 -4.90 7.43 -8.23
C ALA A 48 -6.15 7.13 -9.06
N LEU A 49 -6.79 8.15 -9.65
CA LEU A 49 -7.92 7.95 -10.56
C LEU A 49 -7.53 7.26 -11.86
N GLU A 50 -6.37 7.59 -12.43
CA GLU A 50 -5.85 6.91 -13.63
C GLU A 50 -5.63 5.40 -13.37
N VAL A 51 -4.93 5.06 -12.29
CA VAL A 51 -4.65 3.67 -11.90
C VAL A 51 -5.93 2.90 -11.59
N ALA A 52 -6.87 3.52 -10.87
CA ALA A 52 -8.15 2.89 -10.54
C ALA A 52 -9.04 2.67 -11.77
N GLY A 53 -8.87 3.46 -12.84
CA GLY A 53 -9.61 3.34 -14.09
C GLY A 53 -9.03 2.32 -15.08
N ASP A 54 -7.74 1.99 -14.99
CA ASP A 54 -7.03 1.06 -15.87
C ASP A 54 -6.93 -0.34 -15.23
N THR A 55 -8.07 -1.04 -15.16
CA THR A 55 -8.16 -2.38 -14.53
C THR A 55 -7.51 -3.49 -15.35
N GLU A 56 -7.28 -3.26 -16.65
CA GLU A 56 -6.53 -4.19 -17.50
C GLU A 56 -5.06 -4.25 -17.09
N ARG A 57 -4.48 -3.09 -16.71
CA ARG A 57 -3.09 -2.99 -16.25
C ARG A 57 -2.95 -3.17 -14.73
N PHE A 58 -3.91 -2.70 -13.95
CA PHE A 58 -3.89 -2.69 -12.49
C PHE A 58 -5.10 -3.44 -11.90
N GLY A 59 -5.01 -4.76 -11.83
CA GLY A 59 -6.08 -5.60 -11.29
C GLY A 59 -6.08 -5.72 -9.76
N SER A 60 -7.26 -5.92 -9.17
CA SER A 60 -7.44 -6.16 -7.73
C SER A 60 -7.17 -7.61 -7.31
N ASN A 61 -6.23 -8.29 -7.98
CA ASN A 61 -5.84 -9.64 -7.60
C ASN A 61 -5.14 -9.59 -6.25
N LEU A 62 -5.75 -10.15 -5.22
CA LEU A 62 -5.14 -10.20 -3.90
C LEU A 62 -3.94 -11.17 -3.95
N VAL A 63 -2.73 -10.62 -3.77
CA VAL A 63 -1.47 -11.38 -3.80
C VAL A 63 -0.79 -11.46 -2.44
N ALA A 64 -1.08 -10.52 -1.55
CA ALA A 64 -0.53 -10.49 -0.20
C ALA A 64 -1.44 -9.67 0.72
N LEU A 65 -1.32 -9.94 2.03
CA LEU A 65 -1.87 -9.13 3.10
C LEU A 65 -0.72 -8.51 3.89
N ILE A 66 -0.85 -7.22 4.19
CA ILE A 66 0.02 -6.54 5.15
C ILE A 66 -0.81 -6.33 6.41
N TYR A 67 -0.32 -6.80 7.55
CA TYR A 67 -1.05 -6.79 8.82
C TYR A 67 -0.08 -6.48 9.98
N LEU A 68 -0.62 -6.20 11.16
CA LEU A 68 0.18 -6.11 12.38
C LEU A 68 0.18 -7.49 13.05
N ASP A 69 1.36 -8.02 13.37
CA ASP A 69 1.50 -9.25 14.14
C ASP A 69 1.14 -9.07 15.62
N ASP A 70 1.29 -10.13 16.41
CA ASP A 70 0.93 -10.14 17.84
C ASP A 70 1.82 -9.17 18.66
N GLU A 71 3.01 -8.84 18.13
CA GLU A 71 3.93 -7.85 18.68
C GLU A 71 3.64 -6.41 18.21
N GLY A 72 2.67 -6.23 17.32
CA GLY A 72 2.29 -4.93 16.75
C GLY A 72 3.26 -4.43 15.68
N ALA A 73 4.13 -5.28 15.15
CA ALA A 73 5.00 -4.98 14.03
C ALA A 73 4.31 -5.32 12.70
N PRO A 74 4.57 -4.56 11.63
CA PRO A 74 4.01 -4.91 10.34
C PRO A 74 4.64 -6.20 9.82
N ALA A 75 3.79 -7.10 9.32
CA ALA A 75 4.14 -8.38 8.71
C ALA A 75 3.43 -8.58 7.37
N ILE A 76 3.94 -9.51 6.55
CA ILE A 76 3.37 -9.86 5.25
C ILE A 76 2.93 -11.31 5.27
N PHE A 77 1.71 -11.55 4.82
CA PHE A 77 1.23 -12.89 4.47
C PHE A 77 1.06 -12.94 2.95
N GLU A 78 1.97 -13.65 2.27
CA GLU A 78 1.87 -13.89 0.82
C GLU A 78 0.81 -14.95 0.53
N LEU A 79 -0.10 -14.67 -0.41
CA LEU A 79 -1.08 -15.65 -0.83
C LEU A 79 -0.44 -16.66 -1.80
N PRO A 80 -0.70 -17.96 -1.63
CA PRO A 80 -0.20 -18.95 -2.56
C PRO A 80 -0.72 -18.70 -3.97
N PRO A 81 0.07 -19.03 -5.01
CA PRO A 81 -0.39 -18.89 -6.38
C PRO A 81 -1.62 -19.76 -6.64
N GLY A 82 -2.57 -19.27 -7.44
CA GLY A 82 -3.73 -20.05 -7.88
C GLY A 82 -4.90 -20.11 -6.90
N VAL A 83 -4.96 -19.23 -5.88
CA VAL A 83 -6.20 -18.99 -5.13
C VAL A 83 -7.29 -18.55 -6.14
N PRO A 84 -8.41 -19.28 -6.26
CA PRO A 84 -9.47 -18.95 -7.20
C PRO A 84 -9.94 -17.51 -7.00
N ARG A 85 -10.08 -16.76 -8.08
CA ARG A 85 -10.65 -15.41 -8.00
C ARG A 85 -12.12 -15.57 -7.63
N ALA A 86 -12.56 -14.92 -6.56
CA ALA A 86 -13.94 -14.98 -6.08
C ALA A 86 -14.98 -14.37 -7.06
N VAL A 87 -14.60 -14.05 -8.30
CA VAL A 87 -15.46 -13.38 -9.30
C VAL A 87 -16.00 -14.31 -10.38
N ASP A 88 -15.63 -15.59 -10.38
CA ASP A 88 -16.07 -16.52 -11.43
C ASP A 88 -17.45 -17.18 -11.14
N ASP A 89 -18.08 -16.91 -9.98
CA ASP A 89 -19.33 -17.55 -9.53
C ASP A 89 -20.54 -16.59 -9.37
N VAL A 90 -20.50 -15.38 -9.93
CA VAL A 90 -21.66 -14.46 -9.91
C VAL A 90 -21.94 -13.91 -11.31
N LEU A 91 -22.54 -14.75 -12.16
CA LEU A 91 -23.42 -14.34 -13.27
C LEU A 91 -24.61 -15.31 -13.37
#